data_AF-A0A3E0PKX9-F1
#
_entry.id   AF-A0A3E0PKX9-F1
#
_cell.length_a   1.000
_cell.length_b   1.000
_cell.length_c   1.000
_cell.angle_alpha   90.00
_cell.angle_beta   90.00
_cell.angle_gamma   90.00
#
_symmetry.space_group_name_H-M   'P 1'
#
loop_
_entity.id
_entity.type
_entity.pdbx_description
1 polymer ?
#
loop_
_entity_poly.entity_id
_entity_poly.type
_entity_poly.pdbx_seq_one_letter_code
_entity_poly.pdbx_strand_id
1 'polypeptide(L)'
;MADFLSSPLASVVMLLAVTAVLVAVGVYVIGKVRAGLRESEPDASQWLTGFRELHDRGELDDEEYRTIKSVLSEQLQHEIDDTDKPR
;
A
#
# COMPACT_ATOMS: atom_id res chain seq x y z
N MET A 1 24.72 -42.91 -0.01
CA MET A 1 24.98 -41.44 0.06
C MET A 1 23.71 -40.60 -0.01
N ALA A 2 22.53 -41.16 -0.33
CA ALA A 2 21.24 -40.46 -0.21
C ALA A 2 20.46 -40.87 1.06
N ASP A 3 21.00 -41.80 1.85
CA ASP A 3 20.33 -42.43 2.98
C ASP A 3 20.08 -41.45 4.16
N PHE A 4 20.82 -40.33 4.18
CA PHE A 4 20.63 -39.24 5.16
C PHE A 4 19.37 -38.41 4.88
N LEU A 5 18.90 -38.35 3.62
CA LEU A 5 17.70 -37.61 3.23
C LEU A 5 16.41 -38.38 3.58
N SER A 6 16.51 -39.69 3.81
CA SER A 6 15.40 -40.55 4.25
C SER A 6 15.17 -40.53 5.77
N SER A 7 16.01 -39.81 6.52
CA SER A 7 15.81 -39.66 7.96
C SER A 7 14.63 -38.73 8.25
N PRO A 8 13.77 -39.04 9.24
CA PRO A 8 12.63 -38.20 9.61
C PRO A 8 13.02 -36.74 9.87
N LEU A 9 14.19 -36.53 10.48
CA LEU A 9 14.78 -35.22 10.74
C LEU A 9 15.11 -34.44 9.46
N ALA A 10 15.67 -35.10 8.44
CA ALA A 10 16.02 -34.44 7.18
C ALA A 10 14.76 -34.00 6.42
N SER A 11 13.70 -34.81 6.45
CA SER A 11 12.40 -34.47 5.85
C SER A 11 11.78 -33.24 6.52
N VAL A 12 11.83 -33.15 7.86
CA VAL A 12 11.33 -31.99 8.60
C VAL A 12 12.12 -30.72 8.29
N VAL A 13 13.45 -30.80 8.27
CA VAL A 13 14.31 -29.64 7.95
C VAL A 13 14.09 -29.19 6.50
N MET A 14 13.93 -30.12 5.57
CA MET A 14 13.64 -29.82 4.17
C MET A 14 12.27 -29.13 4.01
N LEU A 15 11.24 -29.62 4.68
CA LEU A 15 9.91 -28.98 4.68
C LEU A 15 9.95 -27.58 5.29
N LEU A 16 10.67 -27.39 6.39
CA LEU A 16 10.86 -26.06 7.00
C LEU A 16 11.60 -25.11 6.06
N ALA A 17 12.66 -25.57 5.39
CA ALA A 17 13.40 -24.76 4.43
C ALA A 17 12.51 -24.34 3.25
N VAL A 18 11.76 -25.28 2.66
CA VAL A 18 10.82 -24.97 1.57
C VAL A 18 9.74 -23.99 2.03
N THR A 19 9.19 -24.20 3.23
CA THR A 19 8.16 -23.31 3.80
C THR A 19 8.72 -21.91 4.03
N ALA A 20 9.92 -21.79 4.58
CA ALA A 20 10.58 -20.50 4.80
C ALA A 20 10.80 -19.75 3.48
N VAL A 21 11.23 -20.44 2.42
CA VAL A 21 11.37 -19.84 1.08
C VAL A 21 10.03 -19.36 0.55
N LEU A 22 8.97 -20.16 0.67
CA LEU A 22 7.62 -19.76 0.24
C LEU A 22 7.10 -18.54 0.99
N VAL A 23 7.32 -18.46 2.32
CA VAL A 23 6.96 -17.29 3.12
C VAL A 23 7.75 -16.06 2.69
N ALA A 24 9.06 -16.19 2.48
CA ALA A 24 9.90 -15.08 2.02
C ALA A 24 9.43 -14.54 0.66
N VAL A 25 9.09 -15.43 -0.28
CA VAL A 25 8.53 -15.06 -1.58
C VAL A 25 7.18 -14.35 -1.42
N GLY A 26 6.29 -14.89 -0.58
CA GLY A 26 4.99 -14.28 -0.30
C GLY A 26 5.13 -12.86 0.27
N VAL A 27 6.00 -12.67 1.26
CA VAL A 27 6.30 -11.34 1.84
C VAL A 27 6.89 -10.41 0.78
N TYR A 28 7.81 -10.88 -0.05
CA TYR A 28 8.40 -10.09 -1.13
C TYR A 28 7.34 -9.64 -2.15
N VAL A 29 6.46 -10.54 -2.57
CA VAL A 29 5.37 -10.21 -3.52
C VAL A 29 4.40 -9.22 -2.90
N ILE A 30 3.96 -9.43 -1.66
CA ILE A 30 3.07 -8.49 -0.95
C ILE A 30 3.75 -7.13 -0.81
N GLY A 31 5.03 -7.10 -0.43
CA GLY A 31 5.81 -5.87 -0.31
C GLY A 31 5.93 -5.13 -1.64
N LYS A 32 6.17 -5.86 -2.74
CA LYS A 32 6.29 -5.30 -4.08
C LYS A 32 4.95 -4.77 -4.62
N VAL A 33 3.86 -5.49 -4.40
CA VAL A 33 2.51 -5.04 -4.76
C VAL A 33 2.12 -3.81 -3.92
N ARG A 34 2.37 -3.83 -2.61
CA ARG A 34 2.13 -2.67 -1.74
C ARG A 34 3.02 -1.47 -2.07
N ALA A 35 4.25 -1.69 -2.52
CA ALA A 35 5.12 -0.62 -2.99
C ALA A 35 4.55 0.04 -4.25
N GLY A 36 4.09 -0.76 -5.23
CA GLY A 36 3.41 -0.24 -6.42
C GLY A 36 2.10 0.49 -6.10
N LEU A 37 1.35 0.03 -5.09
CA LEU A 37 0.15 0.73 -4.61
C LEU A 37 0.48 2.03 -3.86
N ARG A 38 1.52 2.08 -3.02
CA ARG A 38 1.99 3.33 -2.39
C ARG A 38 2.49 4.37 -3.40
N GLU A 39 3.00 3.92 -4.54
CA GLU A 39 3.44 4.80 -5.62
C GLU A 39 2.26 5.28 -6.48
N SER A 40 1.10 4.61 -6.39
CA SER A 40 -0.09 4.87 -7.20
C SER A 40 -1.29 5.38 -6.39
N GLU A 41 -1.20 5.48 -5.06
CA GLU A 41 -2.20 6.15 -4.24
C GLU A 41 -2.00 7.65 -4.51
N PRO A 42 -2.93 8.32 -5.22
CA PRO A 42 -2.78 9.73 -5.49
C PRO A 42 -2.76 10.43 -4.13
N ASP A 43 -1.72 11.21 -3.88
CA ASP A 43 -1.63 12.10 -2.72
C ASP A 43 -2.94 12.91 -2.64
N ALA A 44 -3.42 13.22 -1.43
CA ALA A 44 -4.67 13.99 -1.26
C ALA A 44 -4.66 15.31 -2.07
N SER A 45 -3.47 15.85 -2.36
CA SER A 45 -3.25 16.97 -3.27
C SER A 45 -3.66 16.70 -4.74
N GLN A 46 -3.38 15.49 -5.26
CA GLN A 46 -3.79 15.07 -6.60
C GLN A 46 -5.30 14.83 -6.68
N TRP A 47 -5.92 14.28 -5.64
CA TRP A 47 -7.37 14.17 -5.56
C TRP A 47 -8.06 15.53 -5.59
N LEU A 48 -7.57 16.50 -4.81
CA LEU A 48 -8.08 17.88 -4.81
C LEU A 48 -7.99 18.55 -6.19
N THR A 49 -6.95 18.22 -6.96
CA THR A 49 -6.76 18.74 -8.32
C THR A 49 -7.81 18.18 -9.28
N GLY A 50 -8.10 16.87 -9.22
CA GLY A 50 -9.16 16.25 -10.02
C GLY A 50 -10.56 16.76 -9.69
N PHE A 51 -10.88 16.94 -8.40
CA PHE A 51 -12.17 17.50 -7.98
C PHE A 51 -12.36 18.95 -8.42
N ARG A 52 -11.28 19.76 -8.42
CA ARG A 52 -11.33 21.12 -8.95
C ARG A 52 -11.60 21.13 -10.44
N GLU A 53 -11.00 20.20 -11.18
CA GLU A 53 -11.22 20.13 -12.62
C GLU A 53 -12.63 19.64 -12.99
N LEU A 54 -13.22 18.76 -12.18
CA LEU A 54 -14.63 18.37 -12.31
C LEU A 54 -15.59 19.54 -11.99
N HIS A 55 -15.23 20.38 -11.00
CA HIS A 55 -15.95 21.61 -10.67
C HIS A 55 -15.88 22.65 -11.80
N ASP A 56 -14.69 22.87 -12.37
CA ASP A 56 -14.50 23.80 -13.51
C ASP A 56 -15.28 23.37 -14.78
N ARG A 57 -15.57 22.07 -14.92
CA ARG A 57 -16.42 21.52 -16.00
C ARG A 57 -17.93 21.65 -15.72
N GLY A 58 -18.31 22.13 -14.54
CA GLY A 58 -19.71 22.30 -14.13
C GLY A 58 -20.44 21.01 -13.77
N GLU A 59 -19.71 19.91 -13.53
CA GLU A 59 -20.29 18.62 -13.10
C GLU A 59 -20.45 18.53 -11.57
N LEU A 60 -19.99 19.55 -10.83
CA LEU A 60 -20.13 19.67 -9.38
C LEU A 60 -20.76 21.03 -9.04
N ASP A 61 -21.75 21.01 -8.15
CA ASP A 61 -22.31 22.22 -7.58
C ASP A 61 -21.34 22.84 -6.54
N ASP A 62 -21.40 24.16 -6.35
CA ASP A 62 -20.48 24.91 -5.47
C ASP A 62 -20.53 24.41 -4.02
N GLU A 63 -21.72 23.97 -3.58
CA GLU A 63 -21.97 23.45 -2.23
C GLU A 63 -21.31 22.07 -2.01
N GLU A 64 -21.35 21.21 -3.03
CA GLU A 64 -20.73 19.88 -3.05
C GLU A 64 -19.20 20.02 -3.08
N TYR A 65 -18.68 20.92 -3.92
CA TYR A 65 -17.25 21.20 -3.99
C TYR A 65 -16.70 21.73 -2.65
N ARG A 66 -17.41 22.64 -1.98
CA ARG A 66 -16.98 23.19 -0.68
C ARG A 66 -16.93 22.11 0.40
N THR A 67 -17.87 21.17 0.38
CA THR A 67 -17.93 20.05 1.33
C THR A 67 -16.78 19.07 1.10
N ILE A 68 -16.56 18.65 -0.15
CA ILE A 68 -15.46 17.75 -0.53
C ILE A 68 -14.11 18.39 -0.21
N LYS A 69 -13.94 19.68 -0.54
CA LYS A 69 -12.73 20.44 -0.24
C LYS A 69 -12.44 20.49 1.27
N SER A 70 -13.45 20.66 2.11
CA SER A 70 -13.27 20.67 3.56
C SER A 70 -12.73 19.33 4.08
N VAL A 71 -13.33 18.22 3.64
CA VAL A 71 -12.95 16.87 4.07
C VAL A 71 -11.56 16.48 3.55
N LEU A 72 -11.26 16.76 2.28
CA LEU A 72 -9.94 16.45 1.70
C LEU A 72 -8.83 17.35 2.29
N SER A 73 -9.13 18.59 2.66
CA SER A 73 -8.14 19.47 3.28
C SER A 73 -7.73 18.99 4.68
N GLU A 74 -8.67 18.42 5.44
CA GLU A 74 -8.40 17.82 6.75
C GLU A 74 -7.56 16.54 6.63
N GLN A 75 -7.87 15.68 5.64
CA GLN A 75 -7.09 14.48 5.35
C GLN A 75 -5.67 14.82 4.87
N LEU A 76 -5.52 15.83 4.02
CA LEU A 76 -4.21 16.30 3.55
C LEU A 76 -3.36 16.86 4.71
N GLN A 77 -3.95 17.60 5.65
CA GLN A 77 -3.24 18.05 6.85
C GLN A 77 -2.75 16.87 7.69
N HIS A 78 -3.57 15.84 7.86
CA HIS A 78 -3.18 14.64 8.58
C HIS A 78 -2.05 13.87 7.89
N GLU A 79 -2.07 13.76 6.56
CA GLU A 79 -1.03 13.10 5.78
C GLU A 79 0.32 13.86 5.81
N ILE A 80 0.28 15.20 5.81
CA ILE A 80 1.46 16.05 6.00
C ILE A 80 2.03 15.89 7.41
N ASP A 81 1.19 15.93 8.45
CA ASP A 81 1.62 15.86 9.86
C ASP A 81 2.17 14.47 10.24
N ASP A 82 1.65 13.39 9.64
CA ASP A 82 2.19 12.03 9.79
C ASP A 82 3.48 11.81 8.98
N THR A 83 3.69 12.54 7.89
CA THR A 83 4.92 12.51 7.10
C THR A 83 6.05 13.31 7.74
N ASP A 84 5.71 14.40 8.46
CA ASP A 84 6.67 15.30 9.12
C ASP A 84 7.09 14.82 10.54
N LYS A 85 6.50 13.73 11.04
CA LYS A 85 6.99 13.06 12.25
C LYS A 85 8.25 12.23 11.92
N PRO A 86 9.45 12.62 12.41
CA PRO A 86 10.62 11.77 12.27
C PRO A 86 10.39 10.47 13.05
N ARG A 87 10.54 9.34 12.35
CA ARG A 87 10.68 8.01 12.97
C ARG A 87 11.99 7.92 13.75
#